data_AF-A0A924ID53-F1
#
_entry.id   AF-A0A924ID53-F1
#
_cell.length_a   1.000
_cell.length_b   1.000
_cell.length_c   1.000
_cell.angle_alpha   90.00
_cell.angle_beta   90.00
_cell.angle_gamma   90.00
#
_symmetry.space_group_name_H-M   'P 1'
#
loop_
_entity.id
_entity.type
_entity.pdbx_description
1 polymer ?
#
loop_
_entity_poly.entity_id
_entity_poly.type
_entity_poly.pdbx_seq_one_letter_code
_entity_poly.pdbx_strand_id
1 'polypeptide(L)'
;MTQFETLGFTPAYRCDAEPELPGDGSGTILRFAHREGTITGSGLLVSVEPDIGERWMGTFAWGDYEYTQVCACPDPNFVCVIAEGAAYFVDVRDPSQFYIPGVFPVTQLLAVPERSQLLLVDFTTRLCVGKTGVEWTTAQISSDEVKIEEVTGKVCRLRGWEAGLNREIYVEIDLDTGDIRR
;
A
#
# COMPACT_ATOMS: atom_id res chain seq x y z
N MET A 1 -4.07 -1.47 -17.15
CA MET A 1 -5.36 -1.71 -16.49
C MET A 1 -5.04 -2.34 -15.16
N THR A 2 -5.34 -1.62 -14.09
CA THR A 2 -5.05 -2.05 -12.71
C THR A 2 -6.04 -3.14 -12.33
N GLN A 3 -5.59 -4.18 -11.61
CA GLN A 3 -6.45 -5.25 -11.10
C GLN A 3 -6.32 -5.36 -9.59
N PHE A 4 -7.33 -5.97 -8.96
CA PHE A 4 -7.28 -6.33 -7.56
C PHE A 4 -6.49 -7.63 -7.36
N GLU A 5 -5.54 -7.63 -6.42
CA GLU A 5 -4.73 -8.79 -6.09
C GLU A 5 -4.90 -9.19 -4.62
N THR A 6 -5.18 -10.48 -4.36
CA THR A 6 -5.31 -10.97 -2.98
C THR A 6 -3.97 -11.15 -2.28
N LEU A 7 -2.89 -11.30 -3.05
CA LEU A 7 -1.53 -11.49 -2.55
C LEU A 7 -1.37 -12.63 -1.53
N GLY A 8 -2.25 -13.64 -1.57
CA GLY A 8 -2.26 -14.74 -0.60
C GLY A 8 -2.98 -14.43 0.72
N PHE A 9 -3.52 -13.23 0.90
CA PHE A 9 -4.46 -12.91 1.98
C PHE A 9 -5.88 -13.35 1.64
N THR A 10 -6.74 -13.43 2.66
CA THR A 10 -8.16 -13.77 2.53
C THR A 10 -9.00 -12.52 2.86
N PRO A 11 -9.37 -11.70 1.86
CA PRO A 11 -10.22 -10.53 2.09
C PRO A 11 -11.66 -10.96 2.44
N ALA A 12 -12.35 -10.17 3.27
CA ALA A 12 -13.78 -10.30 3.56
C ALA A 12 -14.62 -9.39 2.65
N TYR A 13 -14.21 -9.28 1.38
CA TYR A 13 -14.81 -8.41 0.37
C TYR A 13 -14.39 -8.83 -1.04
N ARG A 14 -15.13 -8.34 -2.04
CA ARG A 14 -14.69 -8.29 -3.44
C ARG A 14 -14.29 -6.86 -3.81
N CYS A 15 -13.33 -6.73 -4.71
CA CYS A 15 -12.83 -5.44 -5.13
C CYS A 15 -12.53 -5.45 -6.63
N ASP A 16 -12.95 -4.38 -7.30
CA ASP A 16 -12.66 -4.13 -8.71
C ASP A 16 -11.93 -2.80 -8.84
N ALA A 17 -10.79 -2.83 -9.51
CA ALA A 17 -10.03 -1.63 -9.87
C ALA A 17 -10.48 -1.15 -11.25
N GLU A 18 -10.68 0.16 -11.39
CA GLU A 18 -11.19 0.80 -12.61
C GLU A 18 -12.53 0.21 -13.12
N PRO A 19 -13.57 0.08 -12.26
CA PRO A 19 -14.87 -0.42 -12.67
C PRO A 19 -15.58 0.57 -13.62
N GLU A 20 -16.52 0.06 -14.41
CA GLU A 20 -17.44 0.93 -15.13
C GLU A 20 -18.34 1.70 -14.14
N LEU A 21 -18.59 2.97 -14.44
CA LEU A 21 -19.49 3.80 -13.64
C LEU A 21 -20.95 3.31 -13.81
N PRO A 22 -21.78 3.35 -12.76
CA PRO A 22 -23.20 3.07 -12.87
C PRO A 22 -23.86 4.00 -13.91
N GLY A 23 -24.48 3.42 -14.93
CA GLY A 23 -25.11 4.18 -16.02
C GLY A 23 -26.36 4.98 -15.61
N ASP A 24 -26.87 4.75 -14.41
CA ASP A 24 -28.04 5.44 -13.85
C ASP A 24 -27.68 6.68 -13.00
N GLY A 25 -26.38 6.98 -12.85
CA GLY A 25 -25.91 8.08 -12.00
C GLY A 25 -26.21 7.88 -10.51
N SER A 26 -26.63 6.68 -10.10
CA SER A 26 -26.81 6.32 -8.71
C SER A 26 -25.45 5.96 -8.10
N GLY A 27 -25.28 6.29 -6.82
CA GLY A 27 -24.07 5.98 -6.07
C GLY A 27 -23.27 7.22 -5.68
N THR A 28 -22.99 7.34 -4.38
CA THR A 28 -22.04 8.33 -3.88
C THR A 28 -20.63 7.80 -4.13
N ILE A 29 -19.84 8.53 -4.91
CA ILE A 29 -18.41 8.25 -5.06
C ILE A 29 -17.66 8.97 -3.95
N LEU A 30 -17.10 8.19 -3.04
CA LEU A 30 -16.23 8.68 -1.97
C LEU A 30 -14.91 9.18 -2.56
N ARG A 31 -14.27 10.09 -1.84
CA ARG A 31 -13.08 10.79 -2.31
C ARG A 31 -11.99 10.71 -1.25
N PHE A 32 -10.86 10.12 -1.61
CA PHE A 32 -9.71 9.91 -0.75
C PHE A 32 -8.54 10.76 -1.27
N ALA A 33 -7.97 11.59 -0.39
CA ALA A 33 -6.86 12.49 -0.72
C ALA A 33 -5.66 12.21 0.17
N HIS A 34 -4.47 12.08 -0.42
CA HIS A 34 -3.21 11.87 0.31
C HIS A 34 -2.64 13.18 0.93
N ARG A 35 -3.09 14.36 0.49
CA ARG A 35 -2.69 15.67 1.02
C ARG A 35 -3.94 16.53 1.28
N GLU A 36 -3.89 17.37 2.31
CA GLU A 36 -4.94 18.36 2.56
C GLU A 36 -5.06 19.32 1.37
N GLY A 37 -6.24 19.34 0.73
CA GLY A 37 -6.49 20.17 -0.44
C GLY A 37 -7.68 19.68 -1.26
N THR A 38 -8.15 20.52 -2.18
CA THR A 38 -9.20 20.17 -3.13
C THR A 38 -8.64 19.12 -4.10
N ILE A 39 -9.33 17.98 -4.23
CA ILE A 39 -9.01 16.96 -5.25
C ILE A 39 -9.30 17.57 -6.62
N THR A 40 -8.28 18.18 -7.23
CA THR A 40 -8.34 18.74 -8.58
C THR A 40 -7.80 17.70 -9.55
N GLY A 41 -8.57 16.66 -9.86
CA GLY A 41 -8.12 15.65 -10.83
C GLY A 41 -8.95 14.38 -10.86
N SER A 42 -8.70 13.57 -11.89
CA SER A 42 -9.03 12.15 -11.94
C SER A 42 -8.24 11.41 -10.84
N GLY A 43 -8.77 10.29 -10.36
CA GLY A 43 -8.10 9.41 -9.40
C GLY A 43 -8.32 7.96 -9.80
N LEU A 44 -7.64 7.03 -9.14
CA LEU A 44 -7.92 5.61 -9.31
C LEU A 44 -9.33 5.33 -8.78
N LEU A 45 -10.22 4.85 -9.65
CA LEU A 45 -11.55 4.44 -9.26
C LEU A 45 -11.51 2.99 -8.75
N VAL A 46 -12.07 2.74 -7.58
CA VAL A 46 -12.16 1.39 -7.00
C VAL A 46 -13.59 1.17 -6.53
N SER A 47 -14.14 -0.01 -6.82
CA SER A 47 -15.41 -0.49 -6.26
C SER A 47 -15.11 -1.59 -5.26
N VAL A 48 -15.73 -1.51 -4.08
CA VAL A 48 -15.58 -2.50 -3.01
C VAL A 48 -16.95 -3.00 -2.60
N GLU A 49 -17.11 -4.32 -2.58
CA GLU A 49 -18.29 -5.03 -2.10
C GLU A 49 -17.92 -5.85 -0.87
N PRO A 50 -18.15 -5.31 0.35
CA PRO A 50 -17.90 -6.05 1.59
C PRO A 50 -18.80 -7.28 1.71
N ASP A 51 -18.32 -8.33 2.37
CA ASP A 51 -19.17 -9.47 2.74
C ASP A 51 -20.29 -9.05 3.70
N ILE A 52 -20.03 -8.01 4.49
CA ILE A 52 -20.97 -7.39 5.43
C ILE A 52 -20.92 -5.87 5.25
N GLY A 53 -21.99 -5.28 4.74
CA GLY A 53 -22.11 -3.82 4.56
C GLY A 53 -22.70 -3.47 3.19
N GLU A 54 -22.69 -2.18 2.87
CA GLU A 54 -23.09 -1.70 1.56
C GLU A 54 -21.87 -1.60 0.63
N ARG A 55 -22.07 -1.93 -0.65
CA ARG A 55 -21.09 -1.67 -1.70
C ARG A 55 -20.83 -0.16 -1.80
N TRP A 56 -19.57 0.21 -1.98
CA TRP A 56 -19.18 1.60 -2.23
C TRP A 56 -18.16 1.73 -3.35
N MET A 57 -18.05 2.95 -3.87
CA MET A 57 -17.04 3.33 -4.86
C MET A 57 -16.23 4.49 -4.34
N GLY A 58 -14.91 4.42 -4.52
CA GLY A 58 -13.96 5.43 -4.08
C GLY A 58 -13.08 5.89 -5.23
N THR A 59 -12.80 7.19 -5.27
CA THR A 59 -11.75 7.78 -6.10
C THR A 59 -10.58 8.16 -5.21
N PHE A 60 -9.41 7.62 -5.55
CA PHE A 60 -8.17 7.81 -4.79
C PHE A 60 -7.25 8.76 -5.54
N ALA A 61 -6.90 9.88 -4.91
CA ALA A 61 -6.04 10.88 -5.53
C ALA A 61 -4.66 10.29 -5.85
N TRP A 62 -4.18 10.58 -7.06
CA TRP A 62 -2.86 10.19 -7.53
C TRP A 62 -1.74 10.88 -6.74
N GLY A 63 -0.62 10.19 -6.60
CA GLY A 63 0.59 10.71 -5.95
C GLY A 63 1.63 11.29 -6.90
N ASP A 64 1.40 11.27 -8.22
CA ASP A 64 2.34 11.69 -9.27
C ASP A 64 3.60 10.80 -9.42
N TYR A 65 3.49 9.49 -9.12
CA TYR A 65 4.53 8.47 -9.34
C TYR A 65 4.01 7.27 -10.13
N GLU A 66 4.88 6.39 -10.61
CA GLU A 66 4.45 5.34 -11.55
C GLU A 66 3.75 4.13 -10.88
N TYR A 67 3.89 3.95 -9.57
CA TYR A 67 3.46 2.71 -8.90
C TYR A 67 1.97 2.74 -8.51
N THR A 68 1.19 1.83 -9.08
CA THR A 68 -0.25 1.70 -8.81
C THR A 68 -0.61 0.24 -8.58
N GLN A 69 -1.37 -0.04 -7.51
CA GLN A 69 -1.84 -1.39 -7.17
C GLN A 69 -3.08 -1.32 -6.28
N VAL A 70 -4.01 -2.25 -6.43
CA VAL A 70 -5.11 -2.46 -5.50
C VAL A 70 -4.98 -3.87 -4.96
N CYS A 71 -4.89 -4.05 -3.66
CA CYS A 71 -4.64 -5.36 -3.08
C CYS A 71 -5.27 -5.59 -1.71
N ALA A 72 -5.41 -6.86 -1.36
CA ALA A 72 -5.83 -7.27 -0.03
C ALA A 72 -4.75 -6.98 1.01
N CYS A 73 -5.18 -6.83 2.26
CA CYS A 73 -4.31 -6.61 3.42
C CYS A 73 -4.31 -7.80 4.37
N PRO A 74 -3.37 -7.85 5.32
CA PRO A 74 -3.43 -8.81 6.41
C PRO A 74 -4.69 -8.73 7.27
N ASP A 75 -5.24 -7.52 7.49
CA ASP A 75 -6.59 -7.36 8.02
C ASP A 75 -7.60 -7.61 6.88
N PRO A 76 -8.47 -8.63 7.02
CA PRO A 76 -9.45 -8.97 5.98
C PRO A 76 -10.50 -7.88 5.73
N ASN A 77 -10.63 -6.90 6.64
CA ASN A 77 -11.56 -5.78 6.52
C ASN A 77 -10.92 -4.53 5.91
N PHE A 78 -9.65 -4.59 5.50
CA PHE A 78 -8.97 -3.46 4.88
C PHE A 78 -8.58 -3.76 3.43
N VAL A 79 -8.74 -2.75 2.57
CA VAL A 79 -8.17 -2.71 1.22
C VAL A 79 -7.00 -1.75 1.19
N CYS A 80 -5.90 -2.18 0.56
CA CYS A 80 -4.75 -1.33 0.27
C CYS A 80 -4.90 -0.84 -1.17
N VAL A 81 -4.98 0.48 -1.32
CA VAL A 81 -4.99 1.16 -2.61
C VAL A 81 -3.72 1.98 -2.70
N ILE A 82 -2.89 1.70 -3.70
CA ILE A 82 -1.77 2.54 -4.07
C ILE A 82 -2.12 3.19 -5.40
N ALA A 83 -2.27 4.50 -5.40
CA ALA A 83 -2.58 5.30 -6.57
C ALA A 83 -1.38 6.19 -6.89
N GLU A 84 -0.60 5.81 -7.89
CA GLU A 84 0.60 6.56 -8.32
C GLU A 84 1.53 6.92 -7.13
N GLY A 85 1.86 5.93 -6.31
CA GLY A 85 2.73 6.04 -5.14
C GLY A 85 2.05 6.52 -3.86
N ALA A 86 0.82 7.05 -3.91
CA ALA A 86 0.03 7.38 -2.73
C ALA A 86 -0.70 6.15 -2.20
N ALA A 87 -0.37 5.70 -0.99
CA ALA A 87 -1.01 4.55 -0.36
C ALA A 87 -2.16 4.95 0.56
N TYR A 88 -3.21 4.15 0.56
CA TYR A 88 -4.41 4.29 1.37
C TYR A 88 -4.82 2.93 1.90
N PHE A 89 -5.11 2.86 3.20
CA PHE A 89 -5.72 1.70 3.84
C PHE A 89 -7.11 2.09 4.29
N VAL A 90 -8.13 1.44 3.72
CA VAL A 90 -9.54 1.79 3.95
C VAL A 90 -10.28 0.61 4.57
N ASP A 91 -10.98 0.84 5.68
CA ASP A 91 -11.92 -0.16 6.22
C ASP A 91 -13.07 -0.33 5.23
N VAL A 92 -13.28 -1.55 4.74
CA VAL A 92 -14.27 -1.83 3.72
C VAL A 92 -15.70 -1.69 4.24
N ARG A 93 -15.91 -1.77 5.55
CA ARG A 93 -17.24 -1.70 6.19
C ARG A 93 -17.65 -0.27 6.48
N ASP A 94 -16.68 0.59 6.77
CA ASP A 94 -16.86 2.02 6.96
C ASP A 94 -15.72 2.77 6.25
N PRO A 95 -15.89 3.15 4.98
CA PRO A 95 -14.85 3.82 4.20
C PRO A 95 -14.48 5.22 4.70
N SER A 96 -15.20 5.78 5.69
CA SER A 96 -14.74 6.98 6.39
C SER A 96 -13.56 6.70 7.33
N GLN A 97 -13.40 5.44 7.75
CA GLN A 97 -12.26 4.95 8.52
C GLN A 97 -11.16 4.52 7.54
N PHE A 98 -10.27 5.45 7.23
CA PHE A 98 -9.08 5.17 6.45
C PHE A 98 -7.85 5.85 7.05
N TYR A 99 -6.68 5.36 6.67
CA TYR A 99 -5.42 6.01 7.01
C TYR A 99 -4.44 5.96 5.83
N ILE A 100 -3.52 6.92 5.84
CA ILE A 100 -2.40 7.00 4.92
C ILE A 100 -1.16 6.54 5.69
N PRO A 101 -0.43 5.52 5.22
CA PRO A 101 0.79 5.10 5.90
C PRO A 101 1.87 6.17 5.74
N GLY A 102 2.78 6.28 6.70
CA GLY A 102 3.85 7.30 6.70
C GLY A 102 4.97 7.08 5.67
N VAL A 103 4.68 6.40 4.56
CA VAL A 103 5.62 6.06 3.48
C VAL A 103 5.10 6.63 2.17
N PHE A 104 5.88 7.53 1.56
CA PHE A 104 5.53 8.15 0.29
C PHE A 104 6.79 8.67 -0.43
N PRO A 105 6.92 8.42 -1.73
CA PRO A 105 6.05 7.58 -2.56
C PRO A 105 6.29 6.09 -2.32
N VAL A 106 5.24 5.28 -2.38
CA VAL A 106 5.43 3.84 -2.46
C VAL A 106 5.95 3.49 -3.84
N THR A 107 7.09 2.82 -3.89
CA THR A 107 7.75 2.36 -5.11
C THR A 107 7.68 0.85 -5.28
N GLN A 108 7.56 0.11 -4.17
CA GLN A 108 7.37 -1.34 -4.16
C GLN A 108 6.42 -1.74 -3.02
N LEU A 109 5.71 -2.83 -3.23
CA LEU A 109 4.95 -3.54 -2.23
C LEU A 109 5.31 -5.02 -2.27
N LEU A 110 5.43 -5.64 -1.10
CA LEU A 110 5.63 -7.07 -0.95
C LEU A 110 4.70 -7.63 0.12
N ALA A 111 3.93 -8.65 -0.22
CA ALA A 111 3.18 -9.43 0.75
C ALA A 111 4.02 -10.59 1.30
N VAL A 112 3.86 -10.84 2.60
CA VAL A 112 4.43 -11.99 3.32
C VAL A 112 3.28 -12.70 4.08
N PRO A 113 2.40 -13.44 3.36
CA PRO A 113 1.14 -13.94 3.91
C PRO A 113 1.27 -14.88 5.10
N GLU A 114 2.31 -15.71 5.10
CA GLU A 114 2.65 -16.63 6.19
C GLU A 114 2.98 -15.91 7.51
N ARG A 115 3.31 -14.62 7.44
CA ARG A 115 3.51 -13.72 8.58
C ARG A 115 2.35 -12.75 8.79
N SER A 116 1.36 -12.74 7.90
CA SER A 116 0.30 -11.73 7.87
C SER A 116 0.85 -10.30 7.83
N GLN A 117 1.82 -10.07 6.93
CA GLN A 117 2.50 -8.78 6.80
C GLN A 117 2.52 -8.27 5.35
N LEU A 118 2.45 -6.95 5.22
CA LEU A 118 2.58 -6.22 3.97
C LEU A 118 3.71 -5.18 4.13
N LEU A 119 4.75 -5.27 3.32
CA LEU A 119 5.89 -4.36 3.33
C LEU A 119 5.73 -3.31 2.23
N LEU A 120 5.74 -2.05 2.62
CA LEU A 120 5.73 -0.89 1.72
C LEU A 120 7.11 -0.22 1.75
N VAL A 121 7.51 0.24 0.57
CA VAL A 121 8.88 0.65 0.27
C VAL A 121 8.88 1.97 -0.47
N ASP A 122 9.56 2.99 0.07
CA ASP A 122 9.93 4.18 -0.69
C ASP A 122 11.41 4.12 -1.13
N PHE A 123 11.91 5.20 -1.72
CA PHE A 123 13.30 5.30 -2.19
C PHE A 123 14.36 5.14 -1.09
N THR A 124 14.01 5.28 0.19
CA THR A 124 14.95 5.47 1.31
C THR A 124 14.56 4.74 2.61
N THR A 125 13.27 4.51 2.88
CA THR A 125 12.71 3.97 4.14
C THR A 125 11.68 2.86 3.88
N ARG A 126 11.22 2.21 4.96
CA ARG A 126 10.27 1.08 4.90
C ARG A 126 9.20 1.20 5.97
N LEU A 127 8.07 0.56 5.69
CA LEU A 127 6.95 0.44 6.60
C LEU A 127 6.32 -0.95 6.48
N CYS A 128 6.06 -1.60 7.60
CA CYS A 128 5.32 -2.86 7.66
C CYS A 128 3.92 -2.66 8.23
N VAL A 129 2.94 -3.22 7.53
CA VAL A 129 1.54 -3.28 7.97
C VAL A 129 1.19 -4.73 8.28
N GLY A 130 0.61 -4.95 9.46
CA GLY A 130 0.07 -6.23 9.90
C GLY A 130 -1.45 -6.18 10.06
N LYS A 131 -1.99 -7.11 10.84
CA LYS A 131 -3.45 -7.25 11.05
C LYS A 131 -4.09 -6.11 11.83
N THR A 132 -3.30 -5.31 12.53
CA THR A 132 -3.81 -4.22 13.40
C THR A 132 -3.32 -2.85 12.93
N GLY A 133 -2.88 -2.73 11.67
CA GLY A 133 -2.28 -1.52 11.12
C GLY A 133 -0.76 -1.58 11.08
N VAL A 134 -0.10 -0.43 11.19
CA VAL A 134 1.37 -0.31 11.09
C VAL A 134 2.04 -1.02 12.28
N GLU A 135 2.89 -2.00 12.00
CA GLU A 135 3.66 -2.73 13.03
C GLU A 135 4.98 -2.03 13.34
N TRP A 136 5.70 -1.60 12.30
CA TRP A 136 6.95 -0.87 12.44
C TRP A 136 7.25 -0.03 11.20
N THR A 137 8.15 0.93 11.39
CA THR A 137 8.78 1.74 10.35
C THR A 137 10.28 1.77 10.64
N THR A 138 11.09 1.78 9.59
CA THR A 138 12.54 1.86 9.75
C THR A 138 13.02 3.30 9.69
N ALA A 139 14.20 3.54 10.29
CA ALA A 139 15.00 4.69 9.91
C ALA A 139 15.41 4.61 8.42
N GLN A 140 16.02 5.68 7.92
CA GLN A 140 16.59 5.70 6.57
C GLN A 140 17.61 4.57 6.37
N ILE A 141 17.36 3.75 5.34
CA ILE A 141 18.18 2.60 4.97
C ILE A 141 19.29 3.00 4.02
N SER A 142 18.97 3.84 3.03
CA SER A 142 19.89 4.28 1.98
C SER A 142 19.57 5.70 1.54
N SER A 143 20.49 6.32 0.79
CA SER A 143 20.26 7.62 0.18
C SER A 143 19.24 7.59 -0.97
N ASP A 144 19.19 6.49 -1.74
CA ASP A 144 18.24 6.32 -2.85
C ASP A 144 18.08 4.84 -3.26
N GLU A 145 17.18 4.59 -4.22
CA GLU A 145 16.99 3.35 -4.98
C GLU A 145 16.84 2.07 -4.13
N VAL A 146 16.25 2.15 -2.93
CA VAL A 146 16.13 0.94 -2.14
C VAL A 146 15.15 -0.04 -2.81
N LYS A 147 15.61 -1.26 -3.10
CA LYS A 147 14.85 -2.36 -3.73
C LYS A 147 14.84 -3.60 -2.86
N ILE A 148 13.72 -4.32 -2.88
CA ILE A 148 13.60 -5.66 -2.29
C ILE A 148 14.27 -6.65 -3.23
N GLU A 149 15.22 -7.41 -2.70
CA GLU A 149 15.91 -8.48 -3.44
C GLU A 149 15.31 -9.85 -3.08
N GLU A 150 15.14 -10.13 -1.78
CA GLU A 150 14.71 -11.44 -1.31
C GLU A 150 14.03 -11.35 0.06
N VAL A 151 13.06 -12.23 0.34
CA VAL A 151 12.60 -12.52 1.70
C VAL A 151 12.83 -13.99 2.02
N THR A 152 13.50 -14.24 3.15
CA THR A 152 13.73 -15.59 3.67
C THR A 152 13.32 -15.65 5.14
N GLY A 153 12.15 -16.24 5.41
CA GLY A 153 11.63 -16.43 6.77
C GLY A 153 11.35 -15.11 7.48
N LYS A 154 12.30 -14.65 8.31
CA LYS A 154 12.18 -13.38 9.06
C LYS A 154 13.05 -12.25 8.50
N VAL A 155 13.81 -12.51 7.45
CA VAL A 155 14.79 -11.56 6.94
C VAL A 155 14.35 -11.08 5.57
N CYS A 156 14.26 -9.76 5.40
CA CYS A 156 14.11 -9.11 4.11
C CYS A 156 15.46 -8.51 3.70
N ARG A 157 16.01 -8.98 2.58
CA ARG A 157 17.22 -8.43 1.97
C ARG A 157 16.85 -7.31 1.00
N LEU A 158 17.57 -6.21 1.14
CA LEU A 158 17.41 -5.02 0.35
C LEU A 158 18.74 -4.61 -0.26
N ARG A 159 18.66 -4.00 -1.43
CA ARG A 159 19.74 -3.29 -2.11
C ARG A 159 19.40 -1.81 -2.15
N GLY A 160 20.38 -0.92 -2.02
CA GLY A 160 20.16 0.53 -2.13
C GLY A 160 21.42 1.27 -2.56
N TRP A 161 21.28 2.54 -2.95
CA TRP A 161 22.39 3.41 -3.32
C TRP A 161 22.78 4.35 -2.17
N GLU A 162 24.06 4.37 -1.80
CA GLU A 162 24.60 5.27 -0.78
C GLU A 162 25.46 6.35 -1.44
N ALA A 163 24.90 7.55 -1.59
CA ALA A 163 25.53 8.65 -2.31
C ALA A 163 26.85 9.08 -1.65
N GLY A 164 26.91 9.09 -0.30
CA GLY A 164 28.12 9.46 0.44
C GLY A 164 29.29 8.49 0.23
N LEU A 165 29.00 7.24 -0.14
CA LEU A 165 30.00 6.21 -0.43
C LEU A 165 30.17 5.95 -1.94
N ASN A 166 29.32 6.58 -2.77
CA ASN A 166 29.23 6.38 -4.22
C ASN A 166 29.21 4.90 -4.60
N ARG A 167 28.41 4.11 -3.90
CA ARG A 167 28.28 2.67 -4.15
C ARG A 167 26.92 2.15 -3.72
N GLU A 168 26.64 0.95 -4.20
CA GLU A 168 25.57 0.13 -3.73
C GLU A 168 25.86 -0.46 -2.33
N ILE A 169 24.81 -0.55 -1.52
CA ILE A 169 24.83 -1.21 -0.21
C ILE A 169 23.76 -2.29 -0.16
N TYR A 170 24.00 -3.29 0.68
CA TYR A 170 23.06 -4.36 0.98
C TYR A 170 22.70 -4.28 2.44
N VAL A 171 21.42 -4.46 2.73
CA VAL A 171 20.86 -4.32 4.07
C VAL A 171 19.87 -5.44 4.32
N GLU A 172 19.91 -6.00 5.52
CA GLU A 172 18.92 -6.96 6.01
C GLU A 172 18.01 -6.29 7.03
N ILE A 173 16.71 -6.56 6.93
CA ILE A 173 15.71 -6.14 7.92
C ILE A 173 15.11 -7.37 8.59
N ASP A 174 15.03 -7.34 9.91
CA ASP A 174 14.22 -8.29 10.68
C ASP A 174 12.74 -7.91 10.60
N LEU A 175 11.93 -8.79 10.01
CA LEU A 175 10.51 -8.54 9.73
C LEU A 175 9.61 -8.49 10.99
N ASP A 176 10.08 -8.95 12.15
CA ASP A 176 9.31 -8.82 13.40
C ASP A 176 9.48 -7.45 14.04
N THR A 177 10.62 -6.81 13.81
CA THR A 177 11.06 -5.65 14.60
C THR A 177 11.30 -4.40 13.76
N GLY A 178 11.58 -4.56 12.47
CA GLY A 178 12.10 -3.49 11.61
C GLY A 178 13.58 -3.19 11.84
N ASP A 179 14.29 -3.98 12.65
CA ASP A 179 15.70 -3.76 12.94
C ASP A 179 16.57 -3.95 11.70
N ILE A 180 17.44 -2.96 11.46
CA ILE A 180 18.35 -2.90 10.32
C ILE A 180 19.69 -3.56 10.67
N ARG A 181 20.20 -4.43 9.80
CA ARG A 181 21.57 -4.99 9.84
C ARG A 181 22.28 -4.67 8.53
N ARG A 182 23.48 -4.09 8.63
CA ARG A 182 24.33 -3.66 7.50
C ARG A 182 25.66 -4.38 7.54
#